data_AF-A0A0N4TF96-F1
#
_entry.id   AF-A0A0N4TF96-F1
#
_cell.length_a   1.000
_cell.length_b   1.000
_cell.length_c   1.000
_cell.angle_alpha   90.00
_cell.angle_beta   90.00
_cell.angle_gamma   90.00
#
_symmetry.space_group_name_H-M   'P 1'
#
loop_
_entity.id
_entity.type
_entity.pdbx_description
1 polymer ?
#
loop_
_entity_poly.entity_id
_entity_poly.type
_entity_poly.pdbx_seq_one_letter_code
_entity_poly.pdbx_strand_id
1 'polypeptide(L)'
;MFRNQYDSDVTVWSPQGRLHQVDYAVEAMKQGSATVGVKSNTHAVLVALKRAANELCSHQKKIYELDTHAGVSIAGLLSDGRIL
;
A
#
# COMPACT_ATOMS: atom_id res chain seq x y z
N MET A 1 -13.02 25.27 11.15
CA MET A 1 -11.97 24.24 11.11
C MET A 1 -10.63 24.93 11.10
N PHE A 2 -9.75 24.66 12.06
CA PHE A 2 -8.37 25.14 11.98
C PHE A 2 -7.70 24.49 10.77
N ARG A 3 -7.26 25.31 9.81
CA ARG A 3 -6.54 24.84 8.63
C ARG A 3 -5.13 24.48 9.10
N ASN A 4 -4.77 23.21 9.04
CA ASN A 4 -3.43 22.77 9.37
C ASN A 4 -2.49 23.33 8.30
N GLN A 5 -1.47 24.09 8.71
CA GLN A 5 -0.67 24.89 7.77
C GLN A 5 0.54 24.12 7.21
N TYR A 6 0.79 22.92 7.73
CA TYR A 6 1.99 22.12 7.46
C TYR A 6 1.69 20.77 6.79
N ASP A 7 0.47 20.56 6.31
CA ASP A 7 0.04 19.25 5.81
C ASP A 7 -0.49 19.27 4.39
N SER A 8 -0.31 20.36 3.64
CA SER A 8 -0.74 20.43 2.24
C SER A 8 0.33 19.96 1.24
N ASP A 9 1.62 20.16 1.56
CA ASP A 9 2.74 19.86 0.67
C ASP A 9 3.72 18.86 1.28
N VAL A 10 4.33 18.02 0.45
CA VAL A 10 5.30 16.98 0.88
C VAL A 10 6.66 17.56 1.31
N THR A 11 6.94 18.81 0.95
CA THR A 11 8.22 19.50 1.23
C THR A 11 8.19 20.34 2.51
N VAL A 12 7.04 20.41 3.19
CA VAL A 12 6.84 21.26 4.38
C VAL A 12 6.96 20.42 5.65
N TRP A 13 7.92 20.76 6.48
CA TRP A 13 8.07 20.18 7.82
C TRP A 13 7.17 20.88 8.83
N SER A 14 6.50 20.11 9.68
CA SER A 14 5.78 20.66 10.83
C SER A 14 6.74 21.12 11.94
N PRO A 15 6.32 22.00 12.86
CA PRO A 15 7.13 22.39 14.02
C PRO A 15 7.54 21.22 14.92
N GLN A 16 6.85 20.07 14.82
CA GLN A 16 7.18 18.84 15.53
C GLN A 16 8.17 17.94 14.76
N GLY A 17 8.68 18.39 13.60
CA GLY A 17 9.60 17.63 12.77
C GLY A 17 8.94 16.47 12.03
N ARG A 18 7.68 16.62 11.60
CA ARG A 18 6.95 15.60 10.82
C ARG A 18 6.65 16.07 9.39
N LEU A 19 6.56 15.12 8.47
CA LEU A 19 6.03 15.31 7.13
C LEU A 19 4.64 14.68 7.05
N HIS A 20 3.61 15.50 7.27
CA HIS A 20 2.23 15.00 7.37
C HIS A 20 1.73 14.31 6.09
N GLN A 21 2.13 14.78 4.91
CA GLN A 21 1.77 14.12 3.64
C GLN A 21 2.33 12.69 3.54
N VAL A 22 3.52 12.43 4.09
CA VAL A 22 4.09 11.08 4.15
C VAL A 22 3.32 10.21 5.14
N ASP A 23 2.97 10.77 6.30
CA ASP A 23 2.13 10.09 7.29
C ASP A 23 0.77 9.69 6.68
N TYR A 24 0.14 10.57 5.91
CA TYR A 24 -1.14 10.30 5.23
C TYR A 24 -1.01 9.20 4.18
N ALA A 25 0.11 9.13 3.44
CA ALA A 25 0.37 8.03 2.52
C ALA A 25 0.47 6.67 3.24
N VAL A 26 1.09 6.64 4.43
CA VAL A 26 1.15 5.44 5.28
C VAL A 26 -0.25 5.05 5.76
N GLU A 27 -1.12 6.01 6.13
CA GLU A 27 -2.51 5.71 6.47
C GLU A 27 -3.32 5.21 5.28
N ALA A 28 -3.10 5.74 4.07
CA ALA A 28 -3.74 5.25 2.86
C ALA A 28 -3.35 3.78 2.56
N MET A 29 -2.12 3.38 2.86
CA MET A 29 -1.69 1.98 2.74
C MET A 29 -2.54 1.04 3.62
N LYS A 30 -2.90 1.47 4.83
CA LYS A 30 -3.71 0.67 5.78
C LYS A 30 -5.14 0.44 5.33
N GLN A 31 -5.66 1.24 4.39
CA GLN A 31 -6.99 1.03 3.78
C GLN A 31 -7.00 -0.17 2.81
N GLY A 32 -5.82 -0.58 2.32
CA GLY A 32 -5.67 -1.78 1.51
C GLY A 32 -6.05 -3.06 2.26
N SER A 33 -6.56 -4.05 1.55
CA SER A 33 -6.75 -5.38 2.15
C SER A 33 -5.42 -6.02 2.52
N ALA A 34 -5.42 -6.82 3.59
CA ALA A 34 -4.21 -7.42 4.15
C ALA A 34 -3.45 -8.32 3.16
N THR A 35 -2.13 -8.29 3.29
CA THR A 35 -1.20 -9.26 2.69
C THR A 35 -0.17 -9.68 3.72
N VAL A 36 0.27 -10.93 3.65
CA VAL A 36 1.26 -11.54 4.54
C VAL A 36 2.33 -12.21 3.68
N GLY A 37 3.59 -11.96 4.02
CA GLY A 37 4.74 -12.66 3.44
C GLY A 37 5.43 -13.50 4.51
N VAL A 38 5.74 -14.75 4.19
CA VAL A 38 6.53 -15.66 5.05
C VAL A 38 7.65 -16.24 4.23
N LYS A 39 8.85 -16.32 4.80
CA LYS A 39 9.99 -17.01 4.19
C LYS A 39 10.50 -18.14 5.07
N SER A 40 10.97 -19.19 4.42
CA SER A 40 11.81 -20.23 5.01
C SER A 40 13.26 -20.05 4.53
N ASN A 41 14.12 -21.02 4.83
CA ASN A 41 15.49 -21.04 4.31
C ASN A 41 15.56 -21.28 2.79
N THR A 42 14.48 -21.77 2.19
CA THR A 42 14.46 -22.20 0.78
C THR A 42 13.34 -21.58 -0.05
N HIS A 43 12.28 -21.05 0.58
CA HIS A 43 11.11 -20.55 -0.12
C HIS A 43 10.61 -19.24 0.47
N ALA A 44 9.94 -18.44 -0.35
CA ALA A 44 9.15 -17.30 0.07
C ALA A 44 7.71 -17.46 -0.43
N VAL A 45 6.74 -17.15 0.42
CA VAL A 45 5.31 -17.28 0.13
C VAL A 45 4.64 -15.94 0.41
N LEU A 46 3.84 -15.48 -0.55
CA LEU A 46 2.97 -14.31 -0.41
C LEU A 46 1.51 -14.77 -0.38
N VAL A 47 0.77 -14.30 0.62
CA VAL A 47 -0.67 -14.51 0.77
C VAL A 47 -1.36 -13.16 0.76
N ALA A 48 -2.43 -13.01 0.00
CA ALA A 48 -3.17 -11.75 -0.10
C ALA A 48 -4.67 -11.97 -0.03
N LEU A 49 -5.34 -11.23 0.85
CA LEU A 49 -6.79 -11.20 0.90
C LEU A 49 -7.30 -10.29 -0.22
N LYS A 50 -8.00 -10.86 -1.20
CA LYS A 50 -8.64 -10.08 -2.26
C LYS A 50 -10.03 -9.63 -1.80
N ARG A 51 -10.38 -8.38 -2.09
CA ARG A 51 -11.74 -7.85 -1.87
C ARG A 51 -12.41 -7.65 -3.24
N ALA A 52 -13.70 -7.92 -3.30
CA ALA A 52 -14.58 -7.49 -4.38
C ALA A 52 -15.42 -6.31 -3.85
N ALA A 53 -15.75 -5.34 -4.70
CA ALA A 53 -16.56 -4.20 -4.31
C ALA A 53 -18.03 -4.59 -4.05
N ASN A 54 -18.51 -5.62 -4.74
CA ASN A 54 -19.83 -6.23 -4.59
C ASN A 54 -19.80 -7.66 -5.17
N GLU A 55 -20.90 -8.39 -5.04
CA GLU A 55 -21.01 -9.80 -5.45
C GLU A 55 -20.88 -10.03 -6.97
N LEU A 56 -21.14 -9.00 -7.78
CA LEU A 56 -21.05 -9.06 -9.24
C LEU A 56 -19.66 -8.68 -9.76
N CYS A 57 -18.80 -8.14 -8.90
CA CYS A 57 -17.45 -7.71 -9.26
C CYS A 57 -16.43 -8.84 -9.07
N SER A 58 -15.43 -8.87 -9.95
CA SER A 58 -14.28 -9.75 -9.75
C SER A 58 -13.40 -9.27 -8.60
N HIS A 59 -12.68 -10.21 -8.01
CA HIS A 59 -11.72 -9.93 -6.95
C HIS A 59 -10.49 -9.24 -7.52
N GLN A 60 -10.14 -8.07 -6.97
CA GLN A 60 -8.98 -7.30 -7.43
C GLN A 60 -7.68 -8.11 -7.25
N LYS A 61 -6.85 -8.19 -8.30
CA LYS A 61 -5.54 -8.85 -8.25
C LYS A 61 -4.61 -8.09 -7.30
N LYS A 62 -3.85 -8.83 -6.50
CA LYS A 62 -2.93 -8.29 -5.48
C LYS A 62 -1.53 -8.87 -5.50
N ILE A 63 -1.33 -10.00 -6.16
CA ILE A 63 -0.02 -10.65 -6.28
C ILE A 63 0.35 -10.61 -7.76
N TYR A 64 1.56 -10.14 -8.04
CA TYR A 64 2.09 -9.95 -9.38
C TYR A 64 3.44 -10.63 -9.46
N GLU A 65 3.66 -11.37 -10.54
CA GLU A 65 4.96 -11.89 -10.92
C GLU A 65 5.75 -10.75 -11.56
N LEU A 66 6.95 -10.50 -11.04
CA LEU A 66 7.88 -9.52 -11.60
C LEU A 66 8.90 -10.21 -12.52
N ASP A 67 9.35 -11.39 -12.09
CA ASP A 67 10.23 -12.30 -12.82
C ASP A 67 10.02 -13.73 -12.29
N THR A 68 10.56 -14.71 -12.99
CA THR A 68 10.61 -16.14 -12.66
C THR A 68 11.05 -16.45 -11.21
N HIS A 69 11.81 -15.55 -10.58
CA HIS A 69 12.33 -15.69 -9.23
C HIS A 69 11.83 -14.60 -8.26
N ALA A 70 10.95 -13.70 -8.71
CA ALA A 70 10.51 -12.54 -7.95
C ALA A 70 9.02 -12.24 -8.14
N GLY A 71 8.32 -12.03 -7.03
CA GLY A 71 6.92 -11.61 -7.02
C GLY A 71 6.66 -10.58 -5.94
N VAL A 72 5.61 -9.80 -6.12
CA VAL A 72 5.20 -8.74 -5.19
C VAL A 72 3.74 -8.87 -4.83
N SER A 73 3.38 -8.45 -3.62
CA SER A 73 1.99 -8.20 -3.25
C SER A 73 1.79 -6.74 -2.83
N ILE A 74 0.67 -6.15 -3.27
CA ILE A 74 0.38 -4.73 -3.10
C ILE A 74 -0.74 -4.52 -2.07
N ALA A 75 -0.54 -3.57 -1.16
CA ALA A 75 -1.57 -3.01 -0.29
C ALA A 75 -1.55 -1.47 -0.38
N GLY A 76 -2.72 -0.85 -0.38
CA GLY A 76 -2.89 0.58 -0.65
C GLY A 76 -3.45 0.83 -2.05
N LEU A 77 -2.99 1.92 -2.68
CA LEU A 77 -3.49 2.40 -3.96
C LEU A 77 -2.90 1.59 -5.13
N LEU A 78 -3.74 0.86 -5.87
CA LEU A 78 -3.26 -0.03 -6.95
C LEU A 78 -2.66 0.74 -8.13
N SER A 79 -3.09 1.98 -8.38
CA SER A 79 -2.51 2.83 -9.44
C SER A 79 -1.02 3.03 -9.24
N ASP A 80 -0.61 3.31 -8.00
CA ASP A 80 0.78 3.62 -7.67
C ASP A 80 1.62 2.35 -7.72
N GLY A 81 1.08 1.25 -7.17
CA GLY A 81 1.74 -0.06 -7.22
C GLY A 81 1.90 -0.64 -8.63
N ARG A 82 1.22 -0.09 -9.64
CA ARG A 82 1.43 -0.46 -11.06
C ARG A 82 2.59 0.31 -11.70
N ILE A 83 2.93 1.48 -11.18
CA ILE A 83 4.03 2.31 -11.68
C ILE A 83 5.37 1.86 -11.08
N LEU A 84 5.34 1.35 -9.84
CA LEU A 84 6.49 0.75 -9.14
C LEU A 84 6.94 -0.56 -9.81
#